data_AF-A0A537GEA4-F1
#
_entry.id   AF-A0A537GEA4-F1
#
_cell.length_a   1.000
_cell.length_b   1.000
_cell.length_c   1.000
_cell.angle_alpha   90.00
_cell.angle_beta   90.00
_cell.angle_gamma   90.00
#
_symmetry.space_group_name_H-M   'P 1'
#
loop_
_entity.id
_entity.type
_entity.pdbx_description
1 polymer ?
#
loop_
_entity_poly.entity_id
_entity_poly.type
_entity_poly.pdbx_seq_one_letter_code
_entity_poly.pdbx_strand_id
1 'polypeptide(L)'
;MASDIKSRESWTEQEDSARDITPLNQLRLSRVFRFNDPQTGAPQISDFPDSNPTGDTPLEIRMKHFTEIENFTFLAHVLGHELGGTTPRPIRTVMDLQVPDDEFQNFVNTARTVSLTDEDLADTVLDVGINWEHFVASNDNLLILDHPLKISDVLMQEKIDSLDVITEALVREINFRSIEKQTGPKPRKSRVAQDSPQA
;
A
#
# COMPACT_ATOMS: atom_id res chain seq x y z
N MET A 1 -49.87 16.50 -35.64
CA MET A 1 -48.98 15.96 -36.69
C MET A 1 -47.58 15.98 -36.07
N ALA A 2 -46.98 14.93 -35.52
CA ALA A 2 -46.84 13.50 -35.89
C ALA A 2 -46.03 13.26 -37.17
N SER A 3 -44.73 12.99 -36.99
CA SER A 3 -43.81 12.10 -37.76
C SER A 3 -42.36 12.56 -37.46
N ASP A 4 -41.41 11.79 -36.96
CA ASP A 4 -41.15 10.36 -37.17
C ASP A 4 -40.48 9.65 -35.97
N ILE A 5 -40.73 8.34 -35.95
CA ILE A 5 -40.39 7.33 -34.94
C ILE A 5 -39.17 6.52 -35.40
N LYS A 6 -38.30 6.08 -34.48
CA LYS A 6 -37.69 4.73 -34.50
C LYS A 6 -37.15 4.29 -33.13
N SER A 7 -38.01 3.56 -32.40
CA SER A 7 -37.76 2.24 -31.75
C SER A 7 -36.30 1.80 -31.58
N ARG A 8 -35.77 1.68 -30.35
CA ARG A 8 -35.73 0.48 -29.46
C ARG A 8 -34.72 -0.60 -29.87
N GLU A 9 -33.65 -0.73 -29.08
CA GLU A 9 -32.88 -1.96 -28.82
C GLU A 9 -32.48 -1.91 -27.32
N SER A 10 -33.24 -2.50 -26.40
CA SER A 10 -33.02 -3.82 -25.79
C SER A 10 -31.55 -4.18 -25.55
N TRP A 11 -31.04 -3.85 -24.37
CA TRP A 11 -29.83 -4.47 -23.83
C TRP A 11 -30.18 -5.85 -23.27
N THR A 12 -29.94 -6.89 -24.07
CA THR A 12 -29.79 -8.27 -23.59
C THR A 12 -28.67 -8.93 -24.37
N GLU A 13 -27.48 -8.93 -23.79
CA GLU A 13 -26.41 -9.92 -24.01
C GLU A 13 -25.83 -10.13 -22.61
N GLN A 14 -26.34 -11.07 -21.81
CA GLN A 14 -26.01 -12.49 -21.82
C GLN A 14 -24.50 -12.74 -21.97
N GLU A 15 -23.91 -13.10 -20.83
CA GLU A 15 -22.52 -13.48 -20.63
C GLU A 15 -22.03 -14.46 -21.70
N ASP A 16 -20.82 -14.23 -22.24
CA ASP A 16 -19.89 -15.35 -22.38
C ASP A 16 -18.41 -14.91 -22.43
N SER A 17 -17.66 -15.49 -21.49
CA SER A 17 -16.26 -15.95 -21.67
C SER A 17 -15.11 -14.93 -21.73
N ALA A 18 -14.53 -14.70 -20.54
CA ALA A 18 -13.08 -14.72 -20.28
C ALA A 18 -12.15 -13.93 -21.23
N ARG A 19 -11.99 -12.63 -20.95
CA ARG A 19 -10.71 -11.93 -21.16
C ARG A 19 -10.47 -11.00 -19.98
N ASP A 20 -9.35 -11.17 -19.30
CA ASP A 20 -8.78 -10.21 -18.36
C ASP A 20 -8.73 -8.83 -19.03
N ILE A 21 -9.71 -7.99 -18.74
CA ILE A 21 -9.60 -6.56 -18.96
C ILE A 21 -8.97 -6.03 -17.69
N THR A 22 -7.63 -6.10 -17.59
CA THR A 22 -6.95 -5.11 -16.77
C THR A 22 -7.24 -3.77 -17.45
N PRO A 23 -8.00 -2.84 -16.84
CA PRO A 23 -8.22 -1.54 -17.46
C PRO A 23 -6.84 -0.90 -17.59
N LEU A 24 -6.36 -0.71 -18.82
CA LEU A 24 -5.11 -0.01 -19.06
C LEU A 24 -5.34 1.43 -18.59
N ASN A 25 -4.88 1.76 -17.38
CA ASN A 25 -5.01 3.11 -16.83
C ASN A 25 -4.37 4.08 -17.83
N GLN A 26 -5.19 4.90 -18.50
CA GLN A 26 -4.73 5.79 -19.57
C GLN A 26 -3.70 6.79 -19.07
N LEU A 27 -3.77 7.15 -17.78
CA LEU A 27 -2.86 8.09 -17.14
C LEU A 27 -1.56 7.41 -16.67
N ARG A 28 -1.52 6.07 -16.59
CA ARG A 28 -0.36 5.26 -16.16
C ARG A 28 0.33 5.82 -14.90
N LEU A 29 -0.47 6.27 -13.93
CA LEU A 29 0.00 6.95 -12.73
C LEU A 29 0.58 6.01 -11.67
N SER A 30 0.43 4.70 -11.81
CA SER A 30 1.02 3.76 -10.86
C SER A 30 1.50 2.51 -11.54
N ARG A 31 2.69 2.07 -11.15
CA ARG A 31 3.28 0.77 -11.43
C ARG A 31 2.96 -0.26 -10.34
N VAL A 32 2.28 0.16 -9.27
CA VAL A 32 1.81 -0.69 -8.19
C VAL A 32 0.36 -1.10 -8.48
N PHE A 33 0.06 -2.39 -8.42
CA PHE A 33 -1.24 -2.92 -8.81
C PHE A 33 -1.76 -4.02 -7.88
N ARG A 34 -3.08 -4.23 -7.91
CA ARG A 34 -3.75 -5.35 -7.25
C ARG A 34 -3.70 -6.59 -8.13
N PHE A 35 -3.44 -7.74 -7.54
CA PHE A 35 -3.51 -9.04 -8.19
C PHE A 35 -3.92 -10.11 -7.19
N ASN A 36 -4.39 -11.27 -7.66
CA ASN A 36 -4.61 -12.43 -6.79
C ASN A 36 -3.36 -13.30 -6.82
N ASP A 37 -2.81 -13.62 -5.64
CA ASP A 37 -1.67 -14.53 -5.54
C ASP A 37 -2.03 -15.89 -6.15
N PRO A 38 -1.30 -16.39 -7.16
CA PRO A 38 -1.66 -17.63 -7.84
C PRO A 38 -1.63 -18.87 -6.94
N GLN A 39 -0.89 -18.83 -5.82
CA GLN A 39 -0.75 -19.98 -4.93
C GLN A 39 -1.85 -20.05 -3.87
N THR A 40 -2.23 -18.91 -3.31
CA THR A 40 -3.16 -18.81 -2.19
C THR A 40 -4.54 -18.27 -2.59
N GLY A 41 -4.64 -17.63 -3.76
CA GLY A 41 -5.83 -16.90 -4.20
C GLY A 41 -6.08 -15.60 -3.44
N ALA A 42 -5.19 -15.21 -2.53
CA ALA A 42 -5.35 -14.02 -1.71
C ALA A 42 -5.11 -12.75 -2.52
N PRO A 43 -5.89 -11.68 -2.33
CA PRO A 43 -5.65 -10.42 -3.03
C PRO A 43 -4.40 -9.73 -2.46
N GLN A 44 -3.44 -9.38 -3.31
CA GLN A 44 -2.14 -8.80 -2.97
C GLN A 44 -1.95 -7.44 -3.64
N ILE A 45 -1.03 -6.65 -3.10
CA ILE A 45 -0.47 -5.45 -3.70
C ILE A 45 0.93 -5.81 -4.20
N SER A 46 1.30 -5.42 -5.42
CA SER A 46 2.66 -5.63 -5.93
C SER A 46 3.70 -4.85 -5.12
N ASP A 47 4.95 -5.30 -5.14
CA ASP A 47 6.06 -4.53 -4.58
C ASP A 47 6.27 -3.21 -5.33
N PHE A 48 6.92 -2.27 -4.66
CA PHE A 48 7.31 -1.00 -5.28
C PHE A 48 8.48 -1.22 -6.24
N PRO A 49 8.51 -0.55 -7.40
CA PRO A 49 9.63 -0.67 -8.32
C PRO A 49 10.92 -0.08 -7.72
N ASP A 50 12.05 -0.79 -7.85
CA ASP A 50 13.38 -0.34 -7.40
C ASP A 50 13.91 0.92 -8.11
N SER A 51 13.17 1.44 -9.09
CA SER A 51 13.55 2.57 -9.92
C SER A 51 12.53 3.68 -9.82
N ASN A 52 13.02 4.92 -9.74
CA ASN A 52 12.18 6.11 -9.73
C ASN A 52 11.23 6.13 -10.94
N PRO A 53 10.00 6.63 -10.78
CA PRO A 53 9.07 6.78 -11.89
C PRO A 53 9.63 7.74 -12.95
N THR A 54 9.32 7.45 -14.22
CA THR A 54 9.64 8.31 -15.35
C THR A 54 8.41 9.12 -15.76
N GLY A 55 8.60 10.33 -16.30
CA GLY A 55 7.52 11.16 -16.82
C GLY A 55 8.04 12.30 -17.68
N ASP A 56 7.15 12.90 -18.45
CA ASP A 56 7.47 14.02 -19.34
C ASP A 56 7.66 15.33 -18.56
N THR A 57 7.10 15.42 -17.35
CA THR A 57 7.20 16.59 -16.48
C THR A 57 7.58 16.20 -15.03
N PRO A 58 8.24 17.10 -14.27
CA PRO A 58 8.46 16.93 -12.84
C PRO A 58 7.18 16.60 -12.05
N LEU A 59 6.05 17.23 -12.40
CA LEU A 59 4.76 17.00 -11.76
C LEU A 59 4.27 15.56 -11.99
N GLU A 60 4.39 15.05 -13.21
CA GLU A 60 3.99 13.68 -13.52
C GLU A 60 4.82 12.66 -12.74
N ILE A 61 6.14 12.87 -12.64
CA ILE A 61 7.05 12.01 -11.85
C ILE A 61 6.63 12.00 -10.38
N ARG A 62 6.30 13.16 -9.81
CA ARG A 62 5.80 13.28 -8.43
C ARG A 62 4.47 12.56 -8.25
N MET A 63 3.50 12.82 -9.11
CA MET A 63 2.18 12.16 -9.03
C MET A 63 2.31 10.65 -9.09
N LYS A 64 3.23 10.12 -9.90
CA LYS A 64 3.53 8.68 -9.94
C LYS A 64 4.11 8.18 -8.62
N HIS A 65 5.11 8.86 -8.07
CA HIS A 65 5.69 8.49 -6.77
C HIS A 65 4.63 8.45 -5.67
N PHE A 66 3.82 9.51 -5.54
CA PHE A 66 2.73 9.58 -4.55
C PHE A 66 1.70 8.45 -4.73
N THR A 67 1.33 8.14 -5.96
CA THR A 67 0.32 7.10 -6.24
C THR A 67 0.87 5.68 -6.06
N GLU A 68 2.18 5.49 -6.19
CA GLU A 68 2.87 4.21 -6.05
C GLU A 68 3.22 3.92 -4.60
N ILE A 69 4.00 4.80 -3.98
CA ILE A 69 4.67 4.55 -2.70
C ILE A 69 3.87 5.12 -1.55
N GLU A 70 3.30 6.32 -1.69
CA GLU A 70 2.71 7.07 -0.57
C GLU A 70 1.17 7.10 -0.63
N ASN A 71 0.57 6.05 -1.19
CA ASN A 71 -0.88 5.94 -1.38
C ASN A 71 -1.58 5.46 -0.11
N PHE A 72 -1.44 6.22 0.97
CA PHE A 72 -1.93 5.87 2.31
C PHE A 72 -3.44 5.63 2.34
N THR A 73 -4.23 6.41 1.60
CA THR A 73 -5.69 6.21 1.49
C THR A 73 -6.04 4.83 0.94
N PHE A 74 -5.31 4.37 -0.08
CA PHE A 74 -5.51 3.04 -0.63
C PHE A 74 -5.11 1.95 0.36
N LEU A 75 -3.99 2.10 1.06
CA LEU A 75 -3.58 1.13 2.07
C LEU A 75 -4.57 1.04 3.23
N ALA A 76 -5.05 2.20 3.72
CA ALA A 76 -6.09 2.28 4.73
C ALA A 76 -7.39 1.62 4.25
N HIS A 77 -7.78 1.84 2.99
CA HIS A 77 -8.94 1.17 2.40
C HIS A 77 -8.81 -0.36 2.42
N VAL A 78 -7.66 -0.88 1.98
CA VAL A 78 -7.41 -2.33 1.98
C VAL A 78 -7.42 -2.88 3.41
N LEU A 79 -6.80 -2.20 4.37
CA LEU A 79 -6.78 -2.60 5.77
C LEU A 79 -8.18 -2.61 6.40
N GLY A 80 -8.89 -1.49 6.37
CA GLY A 80 -10.15 -1.31 7.07
C GLY A 80 -11.32 -2.03 6.40
N HIS A 81 -11.41 -1.96 5.07
CA HIS A 81 -12.57 -2.48 4.33
C HIS A 81 -12.35 -3.87 3.76
N GLU A 82 -11.19 -4.13 3.13
CA GLU A 82 -10.98 -5.41 2.48
C GLU A 82 -10.53 -6.49 3.48
N LEU A 83 -9.63 -6.15 4.41
CA LEU A 83 -9.18 -7.08 5.45
C LEU A 83 -10.15 -7.08 6.64
N GLY A 84 -10.38 -5.92 7.27
CA GLY A 84 -11.42 -5.71 8.29
C GLY A 84 -11.32 -6.65 9.51
N GLY A 85 -10.14 -7.16 9.83
CA GLY A 85 -9.93 -8.08 10.95
C GLY A 85 -9.97 -7.34 12.30
N THR A 86 -10.84 -7.82 13.19
CA THR A 86 -11.09 -7.23 14.52
C THR A 86 -10.20 -7.80 15.63
N THR A 87 -9.31 -8.74 15.31
CA THR A 87 -8.39 -9.33 16.29
C THR A 87 -7.09 -8.54 16.29
N PRO A 88 -6.68 -7.94 17.43
CA PRO A 88 -5.41 -7.22 17.52
C PRO A 88 -4.22 -8.14 17.25
N ARG A 89 -3.29 -7.68 16.42
CA ARG A 89 -2.07 -8.41 16.07
C ARG A 89 -0.88 -7.46 15.88
N PRO A 90 0.35 -7.93 16.10
CA PRO A 90 1.54 -7.11 15.88
C PRO A 90 1.71 -6.77 14.39
N ILE A 91 2.42 -5.68 14.12
CA ILE A 91 2.89 -5.33 12.77
C ILE A 91 4.25 -6.02 12.60
N ARG A 92 4.32 -7.09 11.79
CA ARG A 92 5.52 -7.95 11.76
C ARG A 92 6.66 -7.31 10.99
N THR A 93 6.33 -6.54 9.98
CA THR A 93 7.29 -5.97 9.04
C THR A 93 8.07 -4.78 9.59
N VAL A 94 7.67 -4.23 10.75
CA VAL A 94 8.38 -3.12 11.42
C VAL A 94 9.39 -3.58 12.48
N MET A 95 9.45 -4.89 12.77
CA MET A 95 10.26 -5.44 13.87
C MET A 95 11.75 -5.12 13.73
N ASP A 96 12.27 -5.21 12.51
CA ASP A 96 13.68 -4.96 12.20
C ASP A 96 13.89 -3.67 11.39
N LEU A 97 12.83 -2.87 11.18
CA LEU A 97 12.85 -1.72 10.29
C LEU A 97 13.64 -0.55 10.90
N GLN A 98 14.61 -0.02 10.17
CA GLN A 98 15.32 1.21 10.55
C GLN A 98 15.03 2.28 9.51
N VAL A 99 14.84 3.51 9.96
CA VAL A 99 14.53 4.67 9.10
C VAL A 99 15.45 5.84 9.43
N PRO A 100 15.74 6.73 8.47
CA PRO A 100 16.74 7.77 8.65
C PRO A 100 16.33 8.93 9.59
N ASP A 101 15.03 9.21 9.77
CA ASP A 101 14.56 10.28 10.65
C ASP A 101 14.24 9.78 12.07
N ASP A 102 14.72 10.50 13.09
CA ASP A 102 14.59 10.12 14.51
C ASP A 102 13.13 10.08 15.00
N GLU A 103 12.27 10.98 14.51
CA GLU A 103 10.85 11.02 14.90
C GLU A 103 10.11 9.82 14.32
N PHE A 104 10.35 9.51 13.04
CA PHE A 104 9.84 8.31 12.41
C PHE A 104 10.44 7.03 13.01
N GLN A 105 11.70 7.06 13.43
CA GLN A 105 12.30 5.92 14.13
C GLN A 105 11.63 5.68 15.48
N ASN A 106 11.24 6.74 16.20
CA ASN A 106 10.45 6.64 17.43
C ASN A 106 9.02 6.11 17.17
N PHE A 107 8.41 6.50 16.07
CA PHE A 107 7.14 5.91 15.61
C PHE A 107 7.30 4.41 15.36
N VAL A 108 8.32 3.99 14.61
CA VAL A 108 8.64 2.57 14.37
C VAL A 108 8.87 1.83 15.68
N ASN A 109 9.63 2.42 16.62
CA ASN A 109 9.87 1.82 17.94
C ASN A 109 8.57 1.58 18.72
N THR A 110 7.63 2.53 18.65
CA THR A 110 6.29 2.36 19.24
C THR A 110 5.52 1.25 18.54
N ALA A 111 5.49 1.27 17.21
CA ALA A 111 4.79 0.31 16.35
C ALA A 111 5.21 -1.15 16.61
N ARG A 112 6.47 -1.38 17.03
CA ARG A 112 6.98 -2.71 17.41
C ARG A 112 6.35 -3.30 18.66
N THR A 113 5.81 -2.46 19.54
CA THR A 113 5.30 -2.89 20.86
C THR A 113 3.79 -3.03 20.89
N VAL A 114 3.08 -2.41 19.95
CA VAL A 114 1.62 -2.40 19.91
C VAL A 114 1.07 -3.60 19.13
N SER A 115 -0.17 -3.95 19.43
CA SER A 115 -0.98 -4.86 18.62
C SER A 115 -2.25 -4.13 18.24
N LEU A 116 -2.54 -4.07 16.95
CA LEU A 116 -3.64 -3.29 16.38
C LEU A 116 -4.57 -4.22 15.60
N THR A 117 -5.86 -3.90 15.61
CA THR A 117 -6.79 -4.48 14.63
C THR A 117 -6.44 -3.97 13.22
N ASP A 118 -7.05 -4.56 12.19
CA ASP A 118 -6.85 -4.04 10.82
C ASP A 118 -7.50 -2.65 10.67
N GLU A 119 -8.59 -2.38 11.39
CA GLU A 119 -9.27 -1.08 11.42
C GLU A 119 -8.44 -0.02 12.15
N ASP A 120 -7.91 -0.31 13.35
CA ASP A 120 -7.05 0.64 14.08
C ASP A 120 -5.78 0.99 13.28
N LEU A 121 -5.22 0.00 12.55
CA LEU A 121 -4.08 0.23 11.67
C LEU A 121 -4.48 1.05 10.45
N ALA A 122 -5.68 0.83 9.88
CA ALA A 122 -6.20 1.64 8.79
C ALA A 122 -6.35 3.11 9.18
N ASP A 123 -6.94 3.38 10.35
CA ASP A 123 -7.11 4.73 10.88
C ASP A 123 -5.75 5.42 11.09
N THR A 124 -4.79 4.72 11.69
CA THR A 124 -3.42 5.23 11.87
C THR A 124 -2.77 5.59 10.53
N VAL A 125 -2.91 4.72 9.52
CA VAL A 125 -2.36 4.94 8.18
C VAL A 125 -3.05 6.12 7.49
N LEU A 126 -4.37 6.27 7.66
CA LEU A 126 -5.13 7.39 7.11
C LEU A 126 -4.72 8.72 7.73
N ASP A 127 -4.53 8.77 9.05
CA ASP A 127 -4.06 9.96 9.76
C ASP A 127 -2.67 10.41 9.27
N VAL A 128 -1.77 9.45 9.03
CA VAL A 128 -0.47 9.73 8.41
C VAL A 128 -0.67 10.29 7.01
N GLY A 129 -1.54 9.68 6.19
CA GLY A 129 -1.83 10.14 4.83
C GLY A 129 -2.34 11.57 4.76
N ILE A 130 -3.30 11.94 5.62
CA ILE A 130 -3.86 13.30 5.66
C ILE A 130 -2.79 14.32 6.04
N ASN A 131 -1.97 14.03 7.05
CA ASN A 131 -0.89 14.92 7.45
C ASN A 131 0.20 15.03 6.39
N TRP A 132 0.47 13.93 5.68
CA TRP A 132 1.44 13.87 4.60
C TRP A 132 1.02 14.72 3.39
N GLU A 133 -0.23 14.59 2.93
CA GLU A 133 -0.76 15.40 1.84
C GLU A 133 -0.66 16.90 2.16
N HIS A 134 -0.98 17.28 3.40
CA HIS A 134 -0.86 18.68 3.85
C HIS A 134 0.59 19.16 3.89
N PHE A 135 1.51 18.30 4.32
CA PHE A 135 2.94 18.58 4.34
C PHE A 135 3.51 18.82 2.94
N VAL A 136 3.20 17.95 1.97
CA VAL A 136 3.66 18.09 0.58
C VAL A 136 3.17 19.41 -0.02
N ALA A 137 1.89 19.73 0.16
CA ALA A 137 1.31 20.97 -0.34
C ALA A 137 1.99 22.22 0.24
N SER A 138 2.48 22.14 1.48
CA SER A 138 3.08 23.27 2.19
C SER A 138 4.58 23.48 1.89
N ASN A 139 5.24 22.50 1.26
CA ASN A 139 6.70 22.49 1.06
C ASN A 139 7.12 22.38 -0.42
N ASP A 140 6.20 22.57 -1.38
CA ASP A 140 6.49 22.51 -2.83
C ASP A 140 7.60 23.50 -3.25
N ASN A 141 7.78 24.59 -2.51
CA ASN A 141 8.85 25.58 -2.75
C ASN A 141 10.26 25.09 -2.40
N LEU A 142 10.42 23.96 -1.70
CA LEU A 142 11.71 23.38 -1.31
C LEU A 142 12.19 22.28 -2.27
N LEU A 143 11.43 22.00 -3.33
CA LEU A 143 11.75 20.99 -4.32
C LEU A 143 12.93 21.39 -5.20
N ILE A 144 13.76 20.40 -5.52
CA ILE A 144 14.89 20.59 -6.43
C ILE A 144 14.40 20.42 -7.87
N LEU A 145 14.55 21.47 -8.69
CA LEU A 145 13.96 21.54 -10.03
C LEU A 145 14.35 20.35 -10.94
N ASP A 146 15.62 19.95 -10.90
CA ASP A 146 16.17 18.86 -11.71
C ASP A 146 16.06 17.47 -11.03
N HIS A 147 15.57 17.43 -9.80
CA HIS A 147 15.40 16.21 -9.02
C HIS A 147 13.99 16.20 -8.39
N PRO A 148 12.95 15.82 -9.16
CA PRO A 148 11.54 16.01 -8.77
C PRO A 148 11.09 15.25 -7.52
N LEU A 149 11.88 14.27 -7.07
CA LEU A 149 11.64 13.46 -5.86
C LEU A 149 12.56 13.86 -4.70
N LYS A 150 13.29 14.97 -4.84
CA LYS A 150 14.24 15.45 -3.84
C LYS A 150 13.92 16.87 -3.43
N ILE A 151 14.13 17.14 -2.16
CA ILE A 151 14.00 18.45 -1.55
C ILE A 151 15.36 18.93 -1.02
N SER A 152 15.53 20.24 -0.96
CA SER A 152 16.82 20.84 -0.58
C SER A 152 17.13 20.73 0.92
N ASP A 153 16.11 20.56 1.76
CA ASP A 153 16.27 20.39 3.20
C ASP A 153 16.55 18.90 3.52
N VAL A 154 17.70 18.65 4.13
CA VAL A 154 18.18 17.29 4.43
C VAL A 154 17.32 16.59 5.47
N LEU A 155 16.98 17.25 6.58
CA LEU A 155 16.17 16.63 7.63
C LEU A 155 14.77 16.32 7.12
N MET A 156 14.27 17.22 6.28
CA MET A 156 13.01 17.00 5.63
C MET A 156 13.08 15.84 4.63
N GLN A 157 14.18 15.69 3.88
CA GLN A 157 14.37 14.56 2.96
C GLN A 157 14.39 13.23 3.72
N GLU A 158 15.03 13.19 4.90
CA GLU A 158 15.05 12.01 5.77
C GLU A 158 13.63 11.63 6.23
N LYS A 159 12.73 12.59 6.45
CA LYS A 159 11.32 12.31 6.74
C LYS A 159 10.60 11.65 5.58
N ILE A 160 10.81 12.15 4.35
CA ILE A 160 10.23 11.56 3.12
C ILE A 160 10.77 10.13 2.95
N ASP A 161 12.09 9.97 3.00
CA ASP A 161 12.73 8.67 2.82
C ASP A 161 12.28 7.65 3.91
N SER A 162 12.00 8.13 5.13
CA SER A 162 11.45 7.30 6.21
C SER A 162 10.02 6.83 5.92
N LEU A 163 9.18 7.70 5.37
CA LEU A 163 7.80 7.37 4.98
C LEU A 163 7.78 6.36 3.84
N ASP A 164 8.61 6.53 2.82
CA ASP A 164 8.76 5.56 1.73
C ASP A 164 9.04 4.15 2.29
N VAL A 165 10.05 4.03 3.17
CA VAL A 165 10.47 2.77 3.81
C VAL A 165 9.37 2.15 4.67
N ILE A 166 8.68 2.96 5.47
CA ILE A 166 7.55 2.50 6.30
C ILE A 166 6.41 1.99 5.42
N THR A 167 6.15 2.67 4.31
CA THR A 167 5.02 2.32 3.45
C THR A 167 5.25 1.01 2.73
N GLU A 168 6.47 0.70 2.30
CA GLU A 168 6.77 -0.64 1.76
C GLU A 168 6.59 -1.73 2.83
N ALA A 169 7.01 -1.44 4.07
CA ALA A 169 6.83 -2.37 5.17
C ALA A 169 5.34 -2.63 5.44
N LEU A 170 4.49 -1.60 5.35
CA LEU A 170 3.04 -1.73 5.50
C LEU A 170 2.40 -2.52 4.36
N VAL A 171 2.83 -2.30 3.11
CA VAL A 171 2.39 -3.12 1.96
C VAL A 171 2.70 -4.60 2.20
N ARG A 172 3.91 -4.91 2.65
CA ARG A 172 4.29 -6.29 3.02
C ARG A 172 3.41 -6.86 4.15
N GLU A 173 3.08 -6.06 5.15
CA GLU A 173 2.19 -6.50 6.25
C GLU A 173 0.77 -6.77 5.75
N ILE A 174 0.22 -5.89 4.92
CA ILE A 174 -1.10 -6.06 4.29
C ILE A 174 -1.15 -7.37 3.50
N ASN A 175 -0.11 -7.62 2.69
CA ASN A 175 0.02 -8.84 1.91
C ASN A 175 0.02 -10.09 2.80
N PHE A 176 0.77 -10.09 3.90
CA PHE A 176 0.75 -11.18 4.88
C PHE A 176 -0.63 -11.39 5.51
N ARG A 177 -1.29 -10.31 5.96
CA ARG A 177 -2.62 -10.38 6.55
C ARG A 177 -3.67 -10.89 5.56
N SER A 178 -3.55 -10.52 4.30
CA SER A 178 -4.43 -10.99 3.23
C SER A 178 -4.31 -12.49 2.98
N ILE A 179 -3.08 -13.01 2.91
CA ILE A 179 -2.84 -14.46 2.79
C ILE A 179 -3.45 -15.20 3.99
N GLU A 180 -3.22 -14.70 5.21
CA GLU A 180 -3.77 -15.32 6.44
C GLU A 180 -5.30 -15.29 6.48
N LYS A 181 -5.92 -14.23 5.97
CA LYS A 181 -7.39 -14.15 5.85
C LYS A 181 -7.92 -15.21 4.88
N GLN A 182 -7.23 -15.44 3.77
CA GLN A 182 -7.65 -16.40 2.74
C GLN A 182 -7.37 -17.86 3.13
N THR A 183 -6.22 -18.14 3.76
CA THR A 183 -5.77 -19.52 4.03
C THR A 183 -5.93 -19.95 5.49
N GLY A 184 -6.34 -19.04 6.37
CA GLY A 184 -6.23 -19.20 7.82
C GLY A 184 -4.80 -18.99 8.34
N PRO A 185 -4.63 -18.82 9.66
CA PRO A 185 -3.32 -18.65 10.27
C PRO A 185 -2.47 -19.92 10.08
N LYS A 186 -1.29 -19.79 9.45
CA LYS A 186 -0.37 -20.92 9.33
C LYS A 186 0.08 -21.33 10.76
N PRO A 187 -0.04 -22.61 11.15
CA PRO A 187 0.53 -23.06 12.41
C PRO A 187 2.03 -22.82 12.36
N ARG A 188 2.53 -22.01 13.30
CA ARG A 188 3.95 -21.85 13.53
C ARG A 188 4.49 -23.27 13.74
N LYS A 189 5.39 -23.75 12.86
CA LYS A 189 6.09 -25.03 13.09
C LYS A 189 6.73 -24.91 14.47
N SER A 190 6.11 -25.54 15.45
CA SER A 190 6.68 -25.74 16.77
C SER A 190 7.99 -26.45 16.52
N ARG A 191 9.09 -25.79 16.88
CA ARG A 191 10.38 -26.44 17.01
C ARG A 191 10.16 -27.50 18.08
N VAL A 192 9.92 -28.74 17.64
CA VAL A 192 9.74 -29.89 18.52
C VAL A 192 10.97 -29.91 19.41
N ALA A 193 10.71 -29.82 20.72
CA ALA A 193 11.69 -30.07 21.75
C ALA A 193 12.35 -31.42 21.45
N GLN A 194 13.65 -31.41 21.12
CA GLN A 194 14.44 -32.61 21.30
C GLN A 194 14.67 -32.73 22.80
N ASP A 195 13.81 -33.53 23.42
CA ASP A 195 14.03 -34.12 24.73
C ASP A 195 15.47 -34.67 24.82
N SER A 196 16.22 -34.17 25.79
CA SER A 196 17.14 -35.03 26.55
C SER A 196 16.29 -35.73 27.62
N PRO A 197 16.64 -36.90 28.21
CA PRO A 197 17.95 -37.55 28.25
C PRO A 197 17.93 -39.09 28.03
N GLN A 198 19.08 -39.72 27.80
CA GLN A 198 19.24 -41.15 28.10
C GLN A 198 20.59 -41.43 28.76
N ALA A 199 20.46 -41.98 29.98
CA ALA A 199 21.36 -42.81 30.78
C ALA A 199 22.78 -42.30 31.11
#